data_AF-A0AAX3FQU8-F1
#
_entry.id   AF-A0AAX3FQU8-F1
#
_cell.length_a   1.000
_cell.length_b   1.000
_cell.length_c   1.000
_cell.angle_alpha   90.00
_cell.angle_beta   90.00
_cell.angle_gamma   90.00
#
_symmetry.space_group_name_H-M   'P 1'
#
loop_
_entity.id
_entity.type
_entity.pdbx_description
1 polymer ?
#
loop_
_entity_poly.entity_id
_entity_poly.type
_entity_poly.pdbx_seq_one_letter_code
_entity_poly.pdbx_strand_id
1 'polypeptide(L)'
;METRQIVVISGKTCSGKSELASLLEKEFGFAVVRDRRVFQDAEWGLRMEQLDILDRRLELDKAEPEQWMLLKTKAICTNEKDGRPLVVDHLHSLDQVLKFRQAFGTNLVHVHLYASDSTLQERYAKRVEGDTDPLPYDEVNQLRDQDEIKALKNDADVRIYTERSDSNDTLVRVAARLHLYTPPEIRCVDVLIGGQYGSEGKGNIVSYLAREYDVMVRVGGPNAGHTVASSAGPYTYHHLPSGSRDVTARLLLGPGMTIHLPGLLKEIEECGIGDDRLFIDPQATIIEEDDIGTEKKGHLVSTIASTGSGSGVAAARRILDRGKGTVRLARDVESLQQYVGTPGNYHGSTTDRLEEAYRSGHSILLEGTQGSGLSIFHGPYPHVTSRDTNVAGCIAEAGISPSRIRKILMVVRPMPIRVGDPDGDQGHTSGKLKHPTTFNEIARFAGLEAPALNAAEKTSTTNRNRRVGWFEWDQFRKACALNAPTDIVLTFADYLQSTNSKARRFEQLDSETIKFVEELERVSQAPVSLINTRFPRDPDTSDLRSLIDRRNWTARSRRK
;
A
#
# COMPACT_ATOMS: atom_id res chain seq x y z
N MET A 1 -11.80 -0.82 -32.29
CA MET A 1 -11.79 -2.21 -31.78
C MET A 1 -10.38 -2.66 -31.37
N GLU A 2 -9.33 -1.91 -31.72
CA GLU A 2 -7.95 -2.26 -31.39
C GLU A 2 -7.71 -2.14 -29.87
N THR A 3 -7.00 -3.13 -29.29
CA THR A 3 -6.44 -3.23 -27.92
C THR A 3 -7.24 -3.89 -26.78
N ARG A 4 -8.44 -4.45 -27.00
CA ARG A 4 -9.15 -5.19 -25.92
C ARG A 4 -8.65 -6.63 -25.84
N GLN A 5 -8.09 -7.05 -24.70
CA GLN A 5 -7.61 -8.43 -24.48
C GLN A 5 -8.80 -9.39 -24.37
N ILE A 6 -8.76 -10.50 -25.11
CA ILE A 6 -9.80 -11.52 -25.16
C ILE A 6 -9.22 -12.86 -24.71
N VAL A 7 -9.86 -13.49 -23.75
CA VAL A 7 -9.52 -14.84 -23.29
C VAL A 7 -10.64 -15.78 -23.66
N VAL A 8 -10.30 -16.88 -24.33
CA VAL A 8 -11.23 -17.96 -24.57
C VAL A 8 -10.77 -19.22 -23.85
N ILE A 9 -11.67 -19.90 -23.17
CA ILE A 9 -11.38 -21.06 -22.34
C ILE A 9 -12.11 -22.27 -22.92
N SER A 10 -11.37 -23.33 -23.22
CA SER A 10 -11.89 -24.62 -23.68
C SER A 10 -11.51 -25.75 -22.71
N GLY A 11 -12.20 -26.89 -22.84
CA GLY A 11 -11.99 -28.07 -22.00
C GLY A 11 -13.30 -28.78 -21.64
N LYS A 12 -13.19 -30.00 -21.12
CA LYS A 12 -14.35 -30.82 -20.72
C LYS A 12 -15.15 -30.18 -19.57
N THR A 13 -16.40 -30.63 -19.37
CA THR A 13 -17.20 -30.24 -18.20
C THR A 13 -16.44 -30.60 -16.90
N CYS A 14 -16.50 -29.76 -15.87
CA CYS A 14 -15.76 -29.91 -14.60
C CYS A 14 -14.22 -29.74 -14.68
N SER A 15 -13.68 -29.20 -15.77
CA SER A 15 -12.25 -28.87 -15.88
C SER A 15 -11.83 -27.55 -15.22
N GLY A 16 -12.74 -26.80 -14.59
CA GLY A 16 -12.44 -25.53 -13.91
C GLY A 16 -12.63 -24.26 -14.74
N LYS A 17 -13.24 -24.34 -15.94
CA LYS A 17 -13.38 -23.19 -16.86
C LYS A 17 -14.12 -21.99 -16.25
N SER A 18 -15.31 -22.24 -15.71
CA SER A 18 -16.16 -21.18 -15.15
C SER A 18 -15.59 -20.59 -13.87
N GLU A 19 -14.85 -21.39 -13.10
CA GLU A 19 -14.12 -20.91 -11.93
C GLU A 19 -12.97 -19.99 -12.34
N LEU A 20 -12.18 -20.35 -13.36
CA LEU A 20 -11.15 -19.47 -13.93
C LEU A 20 -11.76 -18.16 -14.47
N ALA A 21 -12.87 -18.22 -15.19
CA ALA A 21 -13.54 -17.02 -15.70
C ALA A 21 -14.00 -16.09 -14.57
N SER A 22 -14.60 -16.67 -13.52
CA SER A 22 -15.02 -15.94 -12.32
C SER A 22 -13.83 -15.29 -11.60
N LEU A 23 -12.70 -16.01 -11.49
CA LEU A 23 -11.48 -15.47 -10.89
C LEU A 23 -10.85 -14.35 -11.72
N LEU A 24 -10.84 -14.45 -13.05
CA LEU A 24 -10.38 -13.36 -13.93
C LEU A 24 -11.27 -12.12 -13.80
N GLU A 25 -12.59 -12.30 -13.69
CA GLU A 25 -13.55 -11.22 -13.44
C GLU A 25 -13.29 -10.54 -12.10
N LYS A 26 -13.19 -11.34 -11.05
CA LYS A 26 -13.02 -10.86 -9.68
C LYS A 26 -11.67 -10.18 -9.44
N GLU A 27 -10.57 -10.78 -9.90
CA GLU A 27 -9.21 -10.34 -9.51
C GLU A 27 -8.58 -9.39 -10.53
N PHE A 28 -9.01 -9.44 -11.79
CA PHE A 28 -8.43 -8.63 -12.87
C PHE A 28 -9.46 -7.77 -13.62
N GLY A 29 -10.73 -7.76 -13.20
CA GLY A 29 -11.78 -6.91 -13.76
C GLY A 29 -12.22 -7.32 -15.17
N PHE A 30 -12.02 -8.59 -15.55
CA PHE A 30 -12.53 -9.11 -16.82
C PHE A 30 -14.07 -9.10 -16.82
N ALA A 31 -14.68 -8.76 -17.95
CA ALA A 31 -16.11 -9.01 -18.15
C ALA A 31 -16.30 -10.44 -18.69
N VAL A 32 -17.08 -11.25 -17.97
CA VAL A 32 -17.44 -12.59 -18.43
C VAL A 32 -18.55 -12.48 -19.46
N VAL A 33 -18.33 -13.03 -20.66
CA VAL A 33 -19.38 -13.11 -21.68
C VAL A 33 -20.28 -14.29 -21.34
N ARG A 34 -21.27 -14.05 -20.47
CA ARG A 34 -22.29 -15.03 -20.06
C ARG A 34 -23.41 -15.11 -21.10
N ASP A 35 -24.17 -16.19 -21.20
CA ASP A 35 -25.41 -16.21 -21.98
C ASP A 35 -26.48 -15.30 -21.33
N ARG A 36 -27.14 -14.44 -22.13
CA ARG A 36 -28.17 -13.50 -21.63
C ARG A 36 -29.54 -14.19 -21.49
N ARG A 37 -29.75 -15.33 -22.14
CA ARG A 37 -31.02 -16.09 -22.07
C ARG A 37 -31.12 -16.98 -20.82
N VAL A 38 -30.06 -17.01 -20.01
CA VAL A 38 -29.99 -17.74 -18.73
C VAL A 38 -30.22 -16.81 -17.53
N PHE A 39 -30.30 -15.49 -17.71
CA PHE A 39 -30.52 -14.55 -16.59
C PHE A 39 -31.38 -13.34 -16.98
N GLN A 40 -32.70 -13.52 -16.96
CA GLN A 40 -33.55 -12.63 -16.17
C GLN A 40 -33.98 -13.50 -15.00
N ASP A 41 -33.51 -13.23 -13.78
CA ASP A 41 -34.22 -13.59 -12.54
C ASP A 41 -33.36 -13.18 -11.33
N ALA A 42 -33.77 -12.07 -10.72
CA ALA A 42 -33.35 -11.63 -9.39
C ALA A 42 -34.28 -12.23 -8.29
N GLU A 43 -35.09 -13.19 -8.66
CA GLU A 43 -35.87 -14.05 -7.77
C GLU A 43 -35.59 -15.50 -8.19
N TRP A 44 -36.24 -16.50 -7.61
CA TRP A 44 -36.18 -17.94 -7.94
C TRP A 44 -35.49 -18.83 -6.92
N GLY A 45 -36.24 -19.04 -5.84
CA GLY A 45 -36.50 -20.38 -5.31
C GLY A 45 -37.52 -21.16 -6.13
N LEU A 46 -37.31 -21.31 -7.45
CA LEU A 46 -38.15 -22.19 -8.30
C LEU A 46 -37.27 -23.05 -9.20
N ARG A 47 -37.51 -24.36 -9.13
CA ARG A 47 -36.78 -25.42 -9.85
C ARG A 47 -37.15 -25.37 -11.33
N MET A 48 -36.20 -25.03 -12.18
CA MET A 48 -36.15 -25.51 -13.56
C MET A 48 -35.33 -26.81 -13.56
N GLU A 49 -35.87 -27.90 -14.11
CA GLU A 49 -35.15 -29.17 -14.20
C GLU A 49 -33.96 -29.03 -15.17
N GLN A 50 -32.81 -29.62 -14.83
CA GLN A 50 -31.54 -29.47 -15.57
C GLN A 50 -31.63 -29.88 -17.06
N LEU A 51 -32.58 -30.75 -17.41
CA LEU A 51 -32.89 -31.22 -18.77
C LEU A 51 -33.35 -30.07 -19.69
N ASP A 52 -34.23 -29.18 -19.23
CA ASP A 52 -34.77 -28.07 -20.04
C ASP A 52 -33.69 -27.04 -20.41
N ILE A 53 -32.64 -26.91 -19.60
CA ILE A 53 -31.50 -26.01 -19.86
C ILE A 53 -30.55 -26.61 -20.90
N LEU A 54 -30.33 -27.93 -20.85
CA LEU A 54 -29.49 -28.66 -21.79
C LEU A 54 -30.12 -28.77 -23.18
N ASP A 55 -31.43 -29.06 -23.24
CA ASP A 55 -32.17 -29.15 -24.51
C ASP A 55 -32.34 -27.80 -25.20
N ARG A 56 -32.64 -26.71 -24.46
CA ARG A 56 -32.64 -25.36 -25.05
C ARG A 56 -31.26 -24.92 -25.54
N ARG A 57 -30.18 -25.35 -24.89
CA ARG A 57 -28.80 -25.08 -25.35
C ARG A 57 -28.51 -25.80 -26.66
N LEU A 58 -28.90 -27.07 -26.77
CA LEU A 58 -28.78 -27.87 -28.00
C LEU A 58 -29.66 -27.35 -29.14
N GLU A 59 -30.83 -26.76 -28.86
CA GLU A 59 -31.69 -26.11 -29.85
C GLU A 59 -31.14 -24.77 -30.35
N LEU A 60 -30.47 -23.99 -29.49
CA LEU A 60 -29.84 -22.73 -29.87
C LEU A 60 -28.60 -22.93 -30.74
N ASP A 61 -27.84 -23.99 -30.49
CA ASP A 61 -26.77 -24.47 -31.36
C ASP A 61 -27.30 -25.04 -32.69
N LYS A 62 -28.62 -25.16 -32.91
CA LYS A 62 -29.18 -25.58 -34.22
C LYS A 62 -29.62 -24.40 -35.10
N ALA A 63 -29.88 -23.22 -34.53
CA ALA A 63 -30.44 -22.08 -35.28
C ALA A 63 -29.37 -21.17 -35.92
N GLU A 64 -28.23 -20.94 -35.25
CA GLU A 64 -27.00 -20.34 -35.80
C GLU A 64 -25.77 -20.92 -35.06
N PRO A 65 -25.36 -22.15 -35.42
CA PRO A 65 -24.62 -23.07 -34.53
C PRO A 65 -23.26 -22.62 -33.98
N GLU A 66 -22.59 -21.64 -34.59
CA GLU A 66 -21.14 -21.51 -34.39
C GLU A 66 -20.65 -20.07 -34.20
N GLN A 67 -21.54 -19.07 -34.20
CA GLN A 67 -21.11 -17.67 -34.21
C GLN A 67 -21.78 -16.79 -33.16
N TRP A 68 -22.81 -17.25 -32.46
CA TRP A 68 -23.55 -16.39 -31.53
C TRP A 68 -22.67 -15.81 -30.41
N MET A 69 -21.75 -16.61 -29.84
CA MET A 69 -20.78 -16.14 -28.84
C MET A 69 -19.78 -15.12 -29.42
N LEU A 70 -19.37 -15.33 -30.66
CA LEU A 70 -18.49 -14.40 -31.38
C LEU A 70 -19.21 -13.08 -31.65
N LEU A 71 -20.44 -13.13 -32.15
CA LEU A 71 -21.28 -11.96 -32.42
C LEU A 71 -21.57 -11.19 -31.13
N LYS A 72 -21.85 -11.89 -30.04
CA LYS A 72 -22.07 -11.29 -28.72
C LYS A 72 -20.81 -10.61 -28.20
N THR A 73 -19.67 -11.29 -28.25
CA THR A 73 -18.37 -10.70 -27.86
C THR A 73 -18.08 -9.45 -28.69
N LYS A 74 -18.30 -9.49 -30.01
CA LYS A 74 -18.16 -8.33 -30.90
C LYS A 74 -19.11 -7.19 -30.52
N ALA A 75 -20.36 -7.49 -30.19
CA ALA A 75 -21.34 -6.49 -29.77
C ALA A 75 -20.92 -5.80 -28.46
N ILE A 76 -20.42 -6.56 -27.47
CA ILE A 76 -19.87 -6.01 -26.22
C ILE A 76 -18.67 -5.10 -26.53
N CYS A 77 -17.74 -5.55 -27.37
CA CYS A 77 -16.60 -4.74 -27.80
C CYS A 77 -16.99 -3.45 -28.53
N THR A 78 -18.17 -3.41 -29.18
CA THR A 78 -18.64 -2.24 -29.93
C THR A 78 -19.43 -1.28 -29.05
N ASN A 79 -20.22 -1.80 -28.11
CA ASN A 79 -21.17 -1.02 -27.30
C ASN A 79 -20.58 -0.52 -25.97
N GLU A 80 -19.61 -1.22 -25.39
CA GLU A 80 -18.97 -0.79 -24.14
C GLU A 80 -17.77 0.12 -24.40
N LYS A 81 -17.78 1.28 -23.75
CA LYS A 81 -16.73 2.31 -23.88
C LYS A 81 -15.57 2.15 -22.89
N ASP A 82 -15.67 1.25 -21.91
CA ASP A 82 -14.69 1.12 -20.83
C ASP A 82 -13.43 0.32 -21.20
N GLY A 83 -13.46 -0.45 -22.30
CA GLY A 83 -12.32 -1.23 -22.78
C GLY A 83 -11.91 -2.43 -21.90
N ARG A 84 -12.73 -2.87 -20.93
CA ARG A 84 -12.38 -3.95 -19.99
C ARG A 84 -12.05 -5.28 -20.69
N PRO A 85 -11.02 -6.04 -20.32
CA PRO A 85 -10.75 -7.32 -21.00
C PRO A 85 -11.92 -8.31 -20.88
N LEU A 86 -12.06 -9.23 -21.83
CA LEU A 86 -13.19 -10.17 -21.88
C LEU A 86 -12.74 -11.62 -21.71
N VAL A 87 -13.56 -12.42 -21.04
CA VAL A 87 -13.37 -13.87 -20.94
C VAL A 87 -14.60 -14.62 -21.41
N VAL A 88 -14.38 -15.68 -22.19
CA VAL A 88 -15.40 -16.56 -22.78
C VAL A 88 -15.06 -18.00 -22.39
N ASP A 89 -15.92 -18.71 -21.65
CA ASP A 89 -15.63 -20.04 -21.10
C ASP A 89 -16.43 -21.20 -21.72
N HIS A 90 -17.12 -20.92 -22.83
CA HIS A 90 -18.08 -21.82 -23.49
C HIS A 90 -17.68 -22.19 -24.93
N LEU A 91 -16.38 -22.39 -25.20
CA LEU A 91 -15.94 -22.89 -26.51
C LEU A 91 -15.74 -24.41 -26.48
N HIS A 92 -16.33 -25.07 -27.48
CA HIS A 92 -16.44 -26.52 -27.59
C HIS A 92 -15.85 -27.08 -28.89
N SER A 93 -15.39 -26.24 -29.82
CA SER A 93 -14.65 -26.68 -31.01
C SER A 93 -13.49 -25.75 -31.37
N LEU A 94 -12.49 -26.29 -32.06
CA LEU A 94 -11.36 -25.57 -32.65
C LEU A 94 -11.86 -24.58 -33.70
N ASP A 95 -12.86 -24.93 -34.50
CA ASP A 95 -13.44 -24.00 -35.48
C ASP A 95 -13.95 -22.71 -34.81
N GLN A 96 -14.62 -22.81 -33.66
CA GLN A 96 -15.03 -21.64 -32.89
C GLN A 96 -13.81 -20.80 -32.46
N VAL A 97 -12.77 -21.44 -31.92
CA VAL A 97 -11.52 -20.75 -31.53
C VAL A 97 -10.88 -20.05 -32.72
N LEU A 98 -10.82 -20.70 -33.88
CA LEU A 98 -10.23 -20.13 -35.10
C LEU A 98 -11.04 -18.92 -35.60
N LYS A 99 -12.38 -18.97 -35.55
CA LYS A 99 -13.24 -17.82 -35.86
C LYS A 99 -13.00 -16.65 -34.91
N PHE A 100 -12.80 -16.94 -33.62
CA PHE A 100 -12.41 -15.96 -32.62
C PHE A 100 -11.00 -15.37 -32.90
N ARG A 101 -10.01 -16.19 -33.24
CA ARG A 101 -8.67 -15.75 -33.65
C ARG A 101 -8.74 -14.86 -34.90
N GLN A 102 -9.56 -15.22 -35.89
CA GLN A 102 -9.75 -14.41 -37.10
C GLN A 102 -10.36 -13.03 -36.77
N ALA A 103 -11.23 -12.96 -35.78
CA ALA A 103 -11.90 -11.71 -35.39
C ALA A 103 -11.04 -10.79 -34.50
N PHE A 104 -10.25 -11.36 -33.58
CA PHE A 104 -9.55 -10.58 -32.53
C PHE A 104 -8.02 -10.60 -32.68
N GLY A 105 -7.48 -11.42 -33.59
CA GLY A 105 -6.06 -11.48 -33.92
C GLY A 105 -5.17 -11.77 -32.72
N THR A 106 -4.10 -10.99 -32.59
CA THR A 106 -3.07 -11.14 -31.54
C THR A 106 -3.56 -10.79 -30.13
N ASN A 107 -4.74 -10.19 -30.00
CA ASN A 107 -5.31 -9.84 -28.69
C ASN A 107 -6.03 -11.01 -28.02
N LEU A 108 -6.16 -12.15 -28.72
CA LEU A 108 -6.79 -13.35 -28.21
C LEU A 108 -5.78 -14.34 -27.63
N VAL A 109 -6.08 -14.84 -26.43
CA VAL A 109 -5.37 -15.95 -25.79
C VAL A 109 -6.34 -17.11 -25.58
N HIS A 110 -5.98 -18.28 -26.11
CA HIS A 110 -6.71 -19.52 -25.90
C HIS A 110 -6.12 -20.30 -24.72
N VAL A 111 -6.96 -20.57 -23.71
CA VAL A 111 -6.63 -21.40 -22.54
C VAL A 111 -7.37 -22.73 -22.66
N HIS A 112 -6.65 -23.84 -22.58
CA HIS A 112 -7.25 -25.18 -22.53
C HIS A 112 -6.99 -25.84 -21.18
N LEU A 113 -8.08 -26.16 -20.46
CA LEU A 113 -8.05 -26.83 -19.17
C LEU A 113 -8.41 -28.30 -19.32
N TYR A 114 -7.57 -29.20 -18.81
CA TYR A 114 -7.76 -30.64 -18.93
C TYR A 114 -7.45 -31.38 -17.63
N ALA A 115 -8.06 -32.55 -17.46
CA ALA A 115 -7.84 -33.53 -16.39
C ALA A 115 -8.21 -34.93 -16.94
N SER A 116 -7.89 -36.00 -16.20
CA SER A 116 -8.36 -37.35 -16.49
C SER A 116 -9.87 -37.45 -16.30
N ASP A 117 -10.48 -38.40 -17.01
CA ASP A 117 -11.93 -38.61 -16.97
C ASP A 117 -12.40 -39.02 -15.56
N SER A 118 -11.61 -39.80 -14.81
CA SER A 118 -11.94 -40.15 -13.43
C SER A 118 -12.01 -38.92 -12.53
N THR A 119 -11.04 -38.01 -12.63
CA THR A 119 -11.07 -36.77 -11.83
C THR A 119 -12.24 -35.87 -12.21
N LEU A 120 -12.57 -35.76 -13.50
CA LEU A 120 -13.69 -34.94 -13.96
C LEU A 120 -15.03 -35.50 -13.47
N GLN A 121 -15.19 -36.83 -13.51
CA GLN A 121 -16.35 -37.53 -12.98
C GLN A 121 -16.47 -37.37 -11.46
N GLU A 122 -15.38 -37.48 -10.70
CA GLU A 122 -15.37 -37.24 -9.26
C GLU A 122 -15.78 -35.80 -8.89
N ARG A 123 -15.27 -34.81 -9.64
CA ARG A 123 -15.66 -33.40 -9.46
C ARG A 123 -17.13 -33.17 -9.78
N TYR A 124 -17.64 -33.83 -10.82
CA TYR A 124 -19.05 -33.78 -11.17
C TYR A 124 -19.92 -34.42 -10.09
N ALA A 125 -19.55 -35.61 -9.61
CA ALA A 125 -20.27 -36.30 -8.54
C ALA A 125 -20.39 -35.44 -7.27
N LYS A 126 -19.31 -34.76 -6.87
CA LYS A 126 -19.34 -33.79 -5.77
C LYS A 126 -20.24 -32.58 -6.04
N ARG A 127 -20.31 -32.12 -7.30
CA ARG A 127 -21.12 -30.96 -7.70
C ARG A 127 -22.63 -31.26 -7.65
N VAL A 128 -23.01 -32.50 -7.96
CA VAL A 128 -24.42 -32.94 -7.94
C VAL A 128 -24.79 -33.70 -6.66
N GLU A 129 -23.92 -33.68 -5.66
CA GLU A 129 -24.16 -34.31 -4.37
C GLU A 129 -25.39 -33.68 -3.71
N GLY A 130 -26.42 -34.50 -3.43
CA GLY A 130 -27.70 -34.06 -2.88
C GLY A 130 -28.77 -33.71 -3.93
N ASP A 131 -28.47 -33.82 -5.22
CA ASP A 131 -29.46 -33.69 -6.30
C ASP A 131 -30.31 -34.97 -6.41
N THR A 132 -31.61 -34.83 -6.67
CA THR A 132 -32.56 -35.97 -6.60
C THR A 132 -32.54 -36.88 -7.82
N ASP A 133 -32.06 -36.39 -8.97
CA ASP A 133 -31.91 -37.17 -10.21
C ASP A 133 -30.88 -36.52 -11.16
N PRO A 134 -29.57 -36.61 -10.87
CA PRO A 134 -28.56 -35.97 -11.69
C PRO A 134 -28.29 -36.74 -12.99
N LEU A 135 -28.21 -36.02 -14.11
CA LEU A 135 -27.82 -36.60 -15.40
C LEU A 135 -26.43 -37.27 -15.33
N PRO A 136 -26.17 -38.37 -16.06
CA PRO A 136 -24.85 -38.95 -16.18
C PRO A 136 -23.82 -37.94 -16.69
N TYR A 137 -22.58 -38.00 -16.19
CA TYR A 137 -21.52 -37.07 -16.61
C TYR A 137 -21.31 -37.05 -18.13
N ASP A 138 -21.39 -38.21 -18.78
CA ASP A 138 -21.22 -38.33 -20.23
C ASP A 138 -22.30 -37.57 -20.98
N GLU A 139 -23.52 -37.47 -20.45
CA GLU A 139 -24.62 -36.70 -21.05
C GLU A 139 -24.39 -35.19 -20.92
N VAL A 140 -23.83 -34.74 -19.81
CA VAL A 140 -23.52 -33.31 -19.55
C VAL A 140 -22.21 -32.87 -20.21
N ASN A 141 -21.28 -33.79 -20.49
CA ASN A 141 -20.04 -33.46 -21.16
C ASN A 141 -20.27 -33.19 -22.66
N GLN A 142 -20.12 -31.93 -23.05
CA GLN A 142 -20.31 -31.47 -24.43
C GLN A 142 -19.08 -31.73 -25.33
N LEU A 143 -17.91 -31.98 -24.74
CA LEU A 143 -16.66 -32.19 -25.49
C LEU A 143 -16.26 -33.68 -25.43
N ARG A 144 -16.79 -34.48 -26.36
CA ARG A 144 -16.62 -35.95 -26.39
C ARG A 144 -15.65 -36.46 -27.44
N ASP A 145 -15.52 -35.75 -28.57
CA ASP A 145 -14.62 -36.13 -29.66
C ASP A 145 -13.15 -35.97 -29.23
N GLN A 146 -12.41 -37.07 -29.25
CA GLN A 146 -11.00 -37.12 -28.84
C GLN A 146 -10.08 -36.37 -29.80
N ASP A 147 -10.40 -36.36 -31.10
CA ASP A 147 -9.63 -35.61 -32.08
C ASP A 147 -9.84 -34.11 -31.87
N GLU A 148 -11.07 -33.70 -31.56
CA GLU A 148 -11.40 -32.31 -31.25
C GLU A 148 -10.74 -31.82 -29.94
N ILE A 149 -10.77 -32.64 -28.88
CA ILE A 149 -10.08 -32.34 -27.61
C ILE A 149 -8.58 -32.15 -27.86
N LYS A 150 -7.97 -33.04 -28.65
CA LYS A 150 -6.56 -32.98 -28.99
C LYS A 150 -6.25 -31.74 -29.85
N ALA A 151 -7.13 -31.39 -30.79
CA ALA A 151 -7.00 -30.21 -31.63
C ALA A 151 -7.05 -28.92 -30.80
N LEU A 152 -8.05 -28.76 -29.94
CA LEU A 152 -8.15 -27.64 -28.98
C LEU A 152 -6.91 -27.53 -28.09
N LYS A 153 -6.48 -28.67 -27.52
CA LYS A 153 -5.28 -28.71 -26.68
C LYS A 153 -4.01 -28.35 -27.45
N ASN A 154 -3.91 -28.68 -28.73
CA ASN A 154 -2.73 -28.36 -29.54
C ASN A 154 -2.70 -26.89 -29.97
N ASP A 155 -3.86 -26.27 -30.22
CA ASP A 155 -3.96 -24.84 -30.56
C ASP A 155 -3.72 -23.91 -29.36
N ALA A 156 -4.06 -24.35 -28.14
CA ALA A 156 -4.08 -23.47 -26.98
C ALA A 156 -2.73 -22.84 -26.63
N ASP A 157 -2.76 -21.53 -26.40
CA ASP A 157 -1.62 -20.71 -25.94
C ASP A 157 -1.22 -21.07 -24.50
N VAL A 158 -2.19 -21.49 -23.68
CA VAL A 158 -1.99 -21.93 -22.30
C VAL A 158 -2.69 -23.27 -22.09
N ARG A 159 -1.95 -24.25 -21.58
CA ARG A 159 -2.44 -25.62 -21.34
C ARG A 159 -2.21 -26.00 -19.90
N ILE A 160 -3.28 -26.28 -19.16
CA ILE A 160 -3.20 -26.53 -17.72
C ILE A 160 -3.87 -27.86 -17.40
N TYR A 161 -3.07 -28.74 -16.79
CA TYR A 161 -3.55 -29.99 -16.21
C TYR A 161 -4.07 -29.71 -14.81
N THR A 162 -5.39 -29.61 -14.66
CA THR A 162 -6.04 -29.15 -13.43
C THR A 162 -6.11 -30.21 -12.33
N GLU A 163 -5.62 -31.41 -12.57
CA GLU A 163 -5.43 -32.41 -11.51
C GLU A 163 -4.29 -32.07 -10.54
N ARG A 164 -3.30 -31.33 -11.04
CA ARG A 164 -2.10 -30.95 -10.27
C ARG A 164 -2.04 -29.44 -10.06
N SER A 165 -3.14 -28.75 -10.26
CA SER A 165 -3.24 -27.30 -10.15
C SER A 165 -4.65 -26.97 -9.67
N ASP A 166 -4.75 -26.29 -8.54
CA ASP A 166 -6.04 -25.77 -8.10
C ASP A 166 -6.46 -24.54 -8.93
N SER A 167 -7.58 -23.92 -8.57
CA SER A 167 -8.11 -22.77 -9.31
C SER A 167 -7.21 -21.53 -9.21
N ASN A 168 -6.52 -21.34 -8.10
CA ASN A 168 -5.56 -20.24 -7.93
C ASN A 168 -4.28 -20.48 -8.73
N ASP A 169 -3.73 -21.70 -8.71
CA ASP A 169 -2.60 -22.08 -9.56
C ASP A 169 -2.94 -21.86 -11.04
N THR A 170 -4.17 -22.22 -11.43
CA THR A 170 -4.66 -22.04 -12.79
C THR A 170 -4.74 -20.56 -13.16
N LEU A 171 -5.31 -19.72 -12.27
CA LEU A 171 -5.36 -18.27 -12.45
C LEU A 171 -3.97 -17.69 -12.61
N VAL A 172 -3.01 -18.05 -11.75
CA VAL A 172 -1.65 -17.50 -11.77
C VAL A 172 -0.97 -17.77 -13.11
N ARG A 173 -1.07 -19.00 -13.61
CA ARG A 173 -0.45 -19.39 -14.88
C ARG A 173 -1.07 -18.67 -16.08
N VAL A 174 -2.40 -18.46 -16.05
CA VAL A 174 -3.12 -17.73 -17.10
C VAL A 174 -2.79 -16.24 -17.03
N ALA A 175 -2.88 -15.62 -15.85
CA ALA A 175 -2.57 -14.21 -15.62
C ALA A 175 -1.13 -13.86 -16.00
N ALA A 176 -0.17 -14.76 -15.72
CA ALA A 176 1.22 -14.60 -16.16
C ALA A 176 1.35 -14.55 -17.68
N ARG A 177 0.65 -15.42 -18.42
CA ARG A 177 0.65 -15.39 -19.89
C ARG A 177 0.01 -14.12 -20.44
N LEU A 178 -1.01 -13.63 -19.76
CA LEU A 178 -1.74 -12.41 -20.10
C LEU A 178 -1.00 -11.12 -19.71
N HIS A 179 0.19 -11.24 -19.09
CA HIS A 179 0.98 -10.11 -18.58
C HIS A 179 0.21 -9.23 -17.58
N LEU A 180 -0.63 -9.86 -16.75
CA LEU A 180 -1.45 -9.15 -15.77
C LEU A 180 -0.73 -8.85 -14.46
N TYR A 181 0.51 -9.33 -14.27
CA TYR A 181 1.34 -9.02 -13.10
C TYR A 181 2.30 -7.88 -13.39
N THR A 182 2.56 -7.03 -12.40
CA THR A 182 3.48 -5.91 -12.54
C THR A 182 4.93 -6.39 -12.67
N PRO A 183 5.62 -6.07 -13.78
CA PRO A 183 7.03 -6.40 -13.97
C PRO A 183 7.92 -5.81 -12.85
N PRO A 184 8.94 -6.52 -12.33
CA PRO A 184 9.75 -6.08 -11.17
C PRO A 184 10.46 -4.73 -11.32
N GLU A 185 10.68 -4.26 -12.55
CA GLU A 185 11.36 -3.02 -12.91
C GLU A 185 10.52 -1.76 -12.72
N ILE A 186 9.20 -1.88 -12.55
CA ILE A 186 8.32 -0.74 -12.27
C ILE A 186 8.69 -0.15 -10.90
N ARG A 187 9.17 1.09 -10.91
CA ARG A 187 9.52 1.91 -9.74
C ARG A 187 8.53 3.05 -9.58
N CYS A 188 7.66 2.97 -8.59
CA CYS A 188 6.57 3.94 -8.37
C CYS A 188 6.41 4.35 -6.90
N VAL A 189 7.18 3.77 -5.98
CA VAL A 189 7.10 4.05 -4.54
C VAL A 189 8.16 5.05 -4.13
N ASP A 190 7.75 6.18 -3.56
CA ASP A 190 8.64 7.08 -2.84
C ASP A 190 8.53 6.83 -1.34
N VAL A 191 9.67 6.70 -0.66
CA VAL A 191 9.72 6.45 0.78
C VAL A 191 10.23 7.68 1.49
N LEU A 192 9.47 8.18 2.48
CA LEU A 192 9.86 9.33 3.30
C LEU A 192 10.17 8.89 4.73
N ILE A 193 11.40 9.15 5.19
CA ILE A 193 11.88 8.79 6.54
C ILE A 193 12.58 9.97 7.22
N GLY A 194 12.81 9.86 8.54
CA GLY A 194 13.59 10.82 9.31
C GLY A 194 15.06 10.39 9.36
N GLY A 195 15.99 11.32 9.20
CA GLY A 195 17.43 11.02 9.23
C GLY A 195 18.04 11.03 10.63
N GLN A 196 17.33 11.51 11.66
CA GLN A 196 17.89 11.80 12.98
C GLN A 196 17.11 11.04 14.07
N TYR A 197 16.79 11.68 15.20
CA TYR A 197 16.14 11.08 16.35
C TYR A 197 14.62 11.38 16.41
N GLY A 198 13.98 11.61 15.26
CA GLY A 198 12.57 11.96 15.18
C GLY A 198 12.31 13.47 15.29
N SER A 199 11.04 13.85 15.08
CA SER A 199 10.57 15.25 15.13
C SER A 199 11.29 16.20 14.14
N GLU A 200 11.70 15.67 12.99
CA GLU A 200 12.29 16.43 11.88
C GLU A 200 11.23 17.13 11.00
N GLY A 201 9.94 17.06 11.35
CA GLY A 201 8.87 17.70 10.58
C GLY A 201 8.35 16.90 9.38
N LYS A 202 8.53 15.57 9.38
CA LYS A 202 8.04 14.66 8.32
C LYS A 202 6.58 14.90 7.95
N GLY A 203 5.68 14.99 8.94
CA GLY A 203 4.25 15.14 8.69
C GLY A 203 3.90 16.32 7.78
N ASN A 204 4.54 17.48 8.00
CA ASN A 204 4.35 18.64 7.13
C ASN A 204 4.82 18.39 5.70
N ILE A 205 5.96 17.71 5.53
CA ILE A 205 6.49 17.40 4.20
C ILE A 205 5.58 16.40 3.49
N VAL A 206 5.12 15.37 4.19
CA VAL A 206 4.19 14.37 3.67
C VAL A 206 2.88 15.03 3.27
N SER A 207 2.31 15.90 4.12
CA SER A 207 1.08 16.63 3.79
C SER A 207 1.24 17.54 2.57
N TYR A 208 2.39 18.22 2.42
CA TYR A 208 2.68 18.99 1.21
C TYR A 208 2.73 18.10 -0.04
N LEU A 209 3.42 16.96 0.07
CA LEU A 209 3.61 16.02 -1.03
C LEU A 209 2.35 15.21 -1.36
N ALA A 210 1.45 14.99 -0.41
CA ALA A 210 0.30 14.09 -0.52
C ALA A 210 -0.56 14.33 -1.78
N ARG A 211 -0.65 15.59 -2.24
CA ARG A 211 -1.40 15.98 -3.45
C ARG A 211 -0.80 15.47 -4.76
N GLU A 212 0.44 15.00 -4.72
CA GLU A 212 1.17 14.45 -5.87
C GLU A 212 1.06 12.93 -5.97
N TYR A 213 0.38 12.27 -5.01
CA TYR A 213 0.32 10.82 -4.92
C TYR A 213 -1.10 10.30 -4.97
N ASP A 214 -1.28 9.18 -5.67
CA ASP A 214 -2.56 8.49 -5.78
C ASP A 214 -2.82 7.60 -4.56
N VAL A 215 -1.75 7.08 -3.95
CA VAL A 215 -1.80 6.18 -2.79
C VAL A 215 -0.82 6.63 -1.72
N MET A 216 -1.28 6.68 -0.48
CA MET A 216 -0.48 6.96 0.71
C MET A 216 -0.45 5.73 1.61
N VAL A 217 0.76 5.34 2.04
CA VAL A 217 0.98 4.16 2.87
C VAL A 217 1.59 4.59 4.20
N ARG A 218 1.10 4.02 5.30
CA ARG A 218 1.67 4.22 6.64
C ARG A 218 2.05 2.88 7.27
N VAL A 219 3.13 2.93 8.05
CA VAL A 219 3.65 1.82 8.87
C VAL A 219 3.97 2.32 10.28
N GLY A 220 4.51 1.48 11.16
CA GLY A 220 4.80 1.86 12.55
C GLY A 220 3.58 1.80 13.49
N GLY A 221 3.55 2.67 14.49
CA GLY A 221 2.47 2.74 15.48
C GLY A 221 2.19 4.17 15.95
N PRO A 222 1.27 4.37 16.90
CA PRO A 222 0.84 5.70 17.37
C PRO A 222 1.87 6.42 18.24
N ASN A 223 3.07 5.87 18.39
CA ASN A 223 4.14 6.42 19.21
C ASN A 223 4.82 7.65 18.60
N ALA A 224 4.45 8.08 17.38
CA ALA A 224 4.82 9.38 16.83
C ALA A 224 3.60 10.14 16.32
N GLY A 225 3.31 11.29 16.93
CA GLY A 225 2.35 12.26 16.42
C GLY A 225 2.99 13.19 15.39
N HIS A 226 2.37 13.29 14.22
CA HIS A 226 2.79 14.13 13.11
C HIS A 226 1.83 15.31 12.97
N THR A 227 2.22 16.45 13.55
CA THR A 227 1.43 17.68 13.50
C THR A 227 1.61 18.36 12.16
N VAL A 228 0.49 18.66 11.51
CA VAL A 228 0.38 19.30 10.20
C VAL A 228 -0.43 20.57 10.32
N ALA A 229 0.09 21.67 9.78
CA ALA A 229 -0.69 22.88 9.57
C ALA A 229 -1.44 22.78 8.23
N SER A 230 -2.76 22.89 8.24
CA SER A 230 -3.59 22.94 7.03
C SER A 230 -4.59 24.08 7.09
N SER A 231 -5.21 24.40 5.95
CA SER A 231 -6.24 25.45 5.85
C SER A 231 -7.48 25.14 6.70
N ALA A 232 -7.72 23.87 7.03
CA ALA A 232 -8.78 23.45 7.94
C ALA A 232 -8.37 23.50 9.43
N GLY A 233 -7.21 24.09 9.73
CA GLY A 233 -6.64 24.15 11.08
C GLY A 233 -5.57 23.08 11.33
N PRO A 234 -4.75 23.21 12.39
CA PRO A 234 -3.73 22.21 12.69
C PRO A 234 -4.34 20.86 13.09
N TYR A 235 -3.71 19.76 12.67
CA TYR A 235 -4.11 18.40 13.04
C TYR A 235 -2.89 17.54 13.36
N THR A 236 -3.00 16.59 14.29
CA THR A 236 -1.90 15.67 14.64
C THR A 236 -2.30 14.23 14.34
N TYR A 237 -1.67 13.67 13.31
CA TYR A 237 -1.89 12.29 12.86
C TYR A 237 -0.98 11.31 13.64
N HIS A 238 -1.52 10.17 14.04
CA HIS A 238 -0.79 9.07 14.70
C HIS A 238 -0.88 7.79 13.87
N HIS A 239 -2.07 7.43 13.38
CA HIS A 239 -2.29 6.23 12.58
C HIS A 239 -2.43 6.52 11.10
N LEU A 240 -3.24 7.51 10.73
CA LEU A 240 -3.45 7.85 9.33
C LEU A 240 -2.19 8.51 8.73
N PRO A 241 -1.93 8.33 7.41
CA PRO A 241 -0.91 9.10 6.72
C PRO A 241 -1.13 10.61 6.89
N SER A 242 -0.04 11.36 7.07
CA SER A 242 -0.12 12.81 7.31
C SER A 242 -0.69 13.56 6.10
N GLY A 243 -1.73 14.35 6.29
CA GLY A 243 -2.40 15.09 5.21
C GLY A 243 -3.59 14.35 4.59
N SER A 244 -3.96 13.17 5.10
CA SER A 244 -5.12 12.37 4.64
C SER A 244 -6.43 13.16 4.57
N ARG A 245 -6.59 14.17 5.45
CA ARG A 245 -7.76 15.06 5.49
C ARG A 245 -7.86 16.01 4.29
N ASP A 246 -6.73 16.36 3.67
CA ASP A 246 -6.66 17.43 2.65
C ASP A 246 -6.47 16.88 1.21
N VAL A 247 -6.56 15.56 1.02
CA VAL A 247 -6.39 14.87 -0.27
C VAL A 247 -7.43 13.77 -0.47
N THR A 248 -7.56 13.27 -1.70
CA THR A 248 -8.45 12.14 -2.06
C THR A 248 -7.69 10.83 -2.27
N ALA A 249 -6.38 10.80 -2.04
CA ALA A 249 -5.55 9.62 -2.19
C ALA A 249 -6.11 8.42 -1.41
N ARG A 250 -5.93 7.22 -1.96
CA ARG A 250 -6.20 5.95 -1.27
C ARG A 250 -5.20 5.79 -0.12
N LEU A 251 -5.64 5.30 1.02
CA LEU A 251 -4.87 5.19 2.25
C LEU A 251 -4.69 3.72 2.59
N LEU A 252 -3.44 3.27 2.75
CA LEU A 252 -3.11 1.89 3.11
C LEU A 252 -2.37 1.86 4.46
N LEU A 253 -2.87 1.08 5.40
CA LEU A 253 -2.21 0.82 6.69
C LEU A 253 -1.59 -0.58 6.69
N GLY A 254 -0.26 -0.66 6.70
CA GLY A 254 0.49 -1.89 6.44
C GLY A 254 0.40 -2.98 7.54
N PRO A 255 0.73 -4.26 7.22
CA PRO A 255 0.65 -5.41 8.13
C PRO A 255 1.59 -5.30 9.33
N GLY A 256 2.66 -4.51 9.18
CA GLY A 256 3.58 -4.23 10.27
C GLY A 256 2.97 -3.34 11.35
N MET A 257 1.84 -2.67 11.14
CA MET A 257 1.36 -1.66 12.09
C MET A 257 0.92 -2.21 13.45
N THR A 258 1.08 -1.39 14.49
CA THR A 258 0.38 -1.54 15.76
C THR A 258 -0.71 -0.46 15.87
N ILE A 259 -1.95 -0.87 16.10
CA ILE A 259 -3.14 -0.01 16.04
C ILE A 259 -3.73 0.15 17.44
N HIS A 260 -3.84 1.39 17.90
CA HIS A 260 -4.63 1.73 19.07
C HIS A 260 -6.03 2.08 18.57
N LEU A 261 -6.96 1.14 18.75
CA LEU A 261 -8.27 1.16 18.10
C LEU A 261 -9.09 2.43 18.36
N PRO A 262 -9.25 2.91 19.62
CA PRO A 262 -9.99 4.14 19.88
C PRO A 262 -9.36 5.36 19.19
N GLY A 263 -8.02 5.39 19.12
CA GLY A 263 -7.29 6.47 18.45
C GLY A 263 -7.54 6.49 16.95
N LEU A 264 -7.43 5.33 16.28
CA LEU A 264 -7.65 5.23 14.85
C LEU A 264 -9.10 5.59 14.46
N LEU A 265 -10.10 5.08 15.17
CA LEU A 265 -11.50 5.38 14.87
C LEU A 265 -11.79 6.88 15.00
N LYS A 266 -11.22 7.53 16.02
CA LYS A 266 -11.30 8.97 16.19
C LYS A 266 -10.63 9.72 15.03
N GLU A 267 -9.45 9.29 14.59
CA GLU A 267 -8.78 9.92 13.44
C GLU A 267 -9.58 9.79 12.13
N ILE A 268 -10.20 8.62 11.90
CA ILE A 268 -11.07 8.38 10.74
C ILE A 268 -12.25 9.35 10.73
N GLU A 269 -12.92 9.50 11.88
CA GLU A 269 -14.06 10.42 12.04
C GLU A 269 -13.64 11.89 11.86
N GLU A 270 -12.62 12.35 12.58
CA GLU A 270 -12.16 13.74 12.55
C GLU A 270 -11.59 14.15 11.17
N CYS A 271 -11.02 13.20 10.43
CA CYS A 271 -10.50 13.44 9.08
C CYS A 271 -11.53 13.20 7.97
N GLY A 272 -12.73 12.71 8.28
CA GLY A 272 -13.79 12.43 7.30
C GLY A 272 -13.38 11.38 6.26
N ILE A 273 -12.74 10.29 6.70
CA ILE A 273 -12.25 9.24 5.80
C ILE A 273 -13.36 8.21 5.53
N GLY A 274 -13.72 8.04 4.25
CA GLY A 274 -14.67 7.03 3.80
C GLY A 274 -14.07 5.62 3.72
N ASP A 275 -14.95 4.62 3.68
CA ASP A 275 -14.64 3.20 3.51
C ASP A 275 -14.01 2.88 2.14
N ASP A 276 -14.36 3.65 1.12
CA ASP A 276 -13.79 3.56 -0.23
C ASP A 276 -12.31 4.02 -0.31
N ARG A 277 -11.87 4.83 0.66
CA ARG A 277 -10.53 5.44 0.68
C ARG A 277 -9.53 4.71 1.56
N LEU A 278 -9.97 4.07 2.64
CA LEU A 278 -9.08 3.47 3.63
C LEU A 278 -9.09 1.94 3.54
N PHE A 279 -7.89 1.36 3.48
CA PHE A 279 -7.69 -0.07 3.62
C PHE A 279 -6.67 -0.36 4.73
N ILE A 280 -7.04 -1.25 5.65
CA ILE A 280 -6.22 -1.69 6.77
C ILE A 280 -5.84 -3.14 6.54
N ASP A 281 -4.55 -3.45 6.61
CA ASP A 281 -4.11 -4.83 6.46
C ASP A 281 -4.71 -5.72 7.58
N PRO A 282 -5.30 -6.88 7.24
CA PRO A 282 -5.87 -7.80 8.23
C PRO A 282 -4.86 -8.31 9.25
N GLN A 283 -3.55 -8.20 8.99
CA GLN A 283 -2.47 -8.63 9.89
C GLN A 283 -1.92 -7.54 10.81
N ALA A 284 -2.42 -6.30 10.73
CA ALA A 284 -2.04 -5.25 11.66
C ALA A 284 -2.46 -5.62 13.09
N THR A 285 -1.59 -5.40 14.07
CA THR A 285 -1.77 -5.84 15.46
C THR A 285 -2.53 -4.79 16.27
N ILE A 286 -3.54 -5.22 17.03
CA ILE A 286 -4.26 -4.31 17.95
C ILE A 286 -3.46 -4.16 19.24
N ILE A 287 -3.28 -2.91 19.68
CA ILE A 287 -2.73 -2.55 20.98
C ILE A 287 -3.87 -2.67 22.00
N GLU A 288 -3.65 -3.51 23.00
CA GLU A 288 -4.61 -3.74 24.09
C GLU A 288 -4.33 -2.81 25.28
N GLU A 289 -5.32 -2.60 26.13
CA GLU A 289 -5.15 -1.80 27.36
C GLU A 289 -4.07 -2.38 28.29
N ASP A 290 -3.91 -3.70 28.31
CA ASP A 290 -2.84 -4.36 29.06
C ASP A 290 -1.45 -4.05 28.49
N ASP A 291 -1.31 -3.86 27.18
CA ASP A 291 -0.04 -3.44 26.57
C ASP A 291 0.33 -2.02 27.04
N ILE A 292 -0.64 -1.11 27.02
CA ILE A 292 -0.50 0.27 27.49
C ILE A 292 -0.18 0.29 28.99
N GLY A 293 -0.94 -0.47 29.78
CA GLY A 293 -0.77 -0.59 31.22
C GLY A 293 0.59 -1.15 31.59
N THR A 294 1.04 -2.21 30.90
CA THR A 294 2.36 -2.82 31.10
C THR A 294 3.48 -1.85 30.76
N GLU A 295 3.37 -1.10 29.65
CA GLU A 295 4.38 -0.11 29.30
C GLU A 295 4.44 1.04 30.32
N LYS A 296 3.29 1.55 30.75
CA LYS A 296 3.19 2.65 31.74
C LYS A 296 3.65 2.25 33.15
N LYS A 297 3.36 1.01 33.58
CA LYS A 297 3.78 0.47 34.90
C LYS A 297 5.21 -0.03 34.89
N GLY A 298 5.74 -0.39 33.72
CA GLY A 298 7.10 -0.87 33.55
C GLY A 298 8.15 0.25 33.65
N HIS A 299 9.41 -0.15 33.80
CA HIS A 299 10.53 0.79 33.92
C HIS A 299 10.82 1.58 32.64
N LEU A 300 10.26 1.21 31.48
CA LEU A 300 10.62 1.81 30.19
C LEU A 300 10.22 3.30 30.09
N VAL A 301 9.06 3.70 30.61
CA VAL A 301 8.63 5.10 30.58
C VAL A 301 9.50 5.97 31.50
N SER A 302 9.87 5.44 32.68
CA SER A 302 10.71 6.13 33.66
C SER A 302 12.21 6.10 33.33
N THR A 303 12.69 5.10 32.60
CA THR A 303 14.14 4.88 32.39
C THR A 303 14.62 5.32 31.02
N ILE A 304 13.83 5.14 29.96
CA ILE A 304 14.22 5.48 28.58
C ILE A 304 13.27 6.47 27.90
N ALA A 305 12.32 7.05 28.64
CA ALA A 305 11.32 7.99 28.14
C ALA A 305 10.44 7.41 27.00
N SER A 306 9.98 6.16 27.14
CA SER A 306 8.98 5.63 26.21
C SER A 306 7.69 6.47 26.19
N THR A 307 6.98 6.43 25.06
CA THR A 307 5.71 7.14 24.85
C THR A 307 4.56 6.64 25.72
N GLY A 308 4.62 5.38 26.19
CA GLY A 308 3.53 4.76 26.96
C GLY A 308 2.28 4.49 26.10
N SER A 309 2.47 4.26 24.80
CA SER A 309 1.39 4.02 23.83
C SER A 309 1.02 2.55 23.68
N GLY A 310 1.73 1.63 24.35
CA GLY A 310 1.58 0.18 24.24
C GLY A 310 2.26 -0.43 23.01
N SER A 311 2.79 0.39 22.08
CA SER A 311 3.29 -0.09 20.77
C SER A 311 4.41 -1.13 20.89
N GLY A 312 5.38 -0.90 21.78
CA GLY A 312 6.50 -1.82 21.99
C GLY A 312 6.06 -3.14 22.65
N VAL A 313 5.14 -3.06 23.61
CA VAL A 313 4.61 -4.24 24.31
C VAL A 313 3.73 -5.06 23.37
N ALA A 314 2.87 -4.43 22.57
CA ALA A 314 2.07 -5.11 21.56
C ALA A 314 2.94 -5.84 20.51
N ALA A 315 4.03 -5.21 20.07
CA ALA A 315 5.00 -5.85 19.17
C ALA A 315 5.68 -7.06 19.83
N ALA A 316 6.07 -6.95 21.10
CA ALA A 316 6.63 -8.07 21.85
C ALA A 316 5.60 -9.20 22.05
N ARG A 317 4.35 -8.87 22.38
CA ARG A 317 3.24 -9.82 22.51
C ARG A 317 3.01 -10.59 21.22
N ARG A 318 3.01 -9.93 20.05
CA ARG A 318 2.93 -10.59 18.73
C ARG A 318 4.02 -11.65 18.55
N ILE A 319 5.20 -11.44 19.11
CA ILE A 319 6.33 -12.39 19.03
C ILE A 319 6.18 -13.52 20.05
N LEU A 320 5.92 -13.19 21.31
CA LEU A 320 5.95 -14.12 22.45
C LEU A 320 4.69 -14.98 22.58
N ASP A 321 3.56 -14.51 22.06
CA ASP A 321 2.25 -15.16 22.23
C ASP A 321 1.73 -15.85 20.96
N ARG A 322 2.65 -16.19 20.04
CA ARG A 322 2.31 -16.99 18.86
C ARG A 322 1.62 -18.29 19.27
N GLY A 323 0.43 -18.52 18.72
CA GLY A 323 -0.39 -19.71 18.98
C GLY A 323 -1.20 -19.69 20.29
N LYS A 324 -1.12 -18.63 21.10
CA LYS A 324 -1.84 -18.53 22.38
C LYS A 324 -3.24 -17.90 22.28
N GLY A 325 -3.61 -17.37 21.11
CA GLY A 325 -4.92 -16.73 20.90
C GLY A 325 -5.10 -15.36 21.57
N THR A 326 -4.08 -14.82 22.24
CA THR A 326 -4.10 -13.50 22.92
C THR A 326 -3.77 -12.33 21.99
N VAL A 327 -3.44 -12.61 20.73
CA VAL A 327 -3.07 -11.60 19.73
C VAL A 327 -4.27 -11.31 18.84
N ARG A 328 -4.96 -10.20 19.10
CA ARG A 328 -5.97 -9.66 18.18
C ARG A 328 -5.32 -8.87 17.05
N LEU A 329 -5.80 -9.12 15.85
CA LEU A 329 -5.41 -8.43 14.63
C LEU A 329 -6.59 -7.60 14.10
N ALA A 330 -6.34 -6.72 13.13
CA ALA A 330 -7.36 -5.85 12.55
C ALA A 330 -8.59 -6.64 12.03
N ARG A 331 -8.37 -7.81 11.43
CA ARG A 331 -9.45 -8.70 10.95
C ARG A 331 -10.37 -9.24 12.06
N ASP A 332 -9.90 -9.24 13.30
CA ASP A 332 -10.65 -9.73 14.47
C ASP A 332 -11.46 -8.61 15.14
N VAL A 333 -11.51 -7.41 14.54
CA VAL A 333 -12.21 -6.24 15.07
C VAL A 333 -13.44 -5.94 14.22
N GLU A 334 -14.62 -6.02 14.84
CA GLU A 334 -15.91 -5.78 14.17
C GLU A 334 -16.02 -4.36 13.59
N SER A 335 -15.60 -3.34 14.34
CA SER A 335 -15.64 -1.95 13.89
C SER A 335 -14.69 -1.62 12.74
N LEU A 336 -13.75 -2.51 12.41
CA LEU A 336 -12.82 -2.36 11.29
C LEU A 336 -13.21 -3.18 10.06
N GLN A 337 -14.27 -4.00 10.11
CA GLN A 337 -14.61 -4.92 9.01
C GLN A 337 -14.80 -4.23 7.66
N GLN A 338 -15.36 -3.02 7.65
CA GLN A 338 -15.54 -2.23 6.42
C GLN A 338 -14.21 -1.76 5.79
N TYR A 339 -13.14 -1.68 6.57
CA TYR A 339 -11.82 -1.21 6.11
C TYR A 339 -10.82 -2.36 5.90
N VAL A 340 -11.17 -3.59 6.25
CA VAL A 340 -10.27 -4.76 6.21
C VAL A 340 -10.75 -5.74 5.14
N GLY A 341 -9.84 -6.20 4.29
CA GLY A 341 -10.15 -7.20 3.26
C GLY A 341 -10.43 -8.59 3.84
N THR A 342 -11.21 -9.39 3.12
CA THR A 342 -11.44 -10.81 3.47
C THR A 342 -10.23 -11.68 3.08
N PRO A 343 -9.73 -12.55 3.98
CA PRO A 343 -8.64 -13.48 3.64
C PRO A 343 -9.01 -14.41 2.47
N GLY A 344 -8.06 -14.66 1.57
CA GLY A 344 -8.21 -15.63 0.47
C GLY A 344 -8.69 -15.07 -0.87
N ASN A 345 -8.86 -13.75 -0.98
CA ASN A 345 -9.13 -13.03 -2.24
C ASN A 345 -7.93 -12.16 -2.60
N TYR A 346 -7.68 -11.88 -3.89
CA TYR A 346 -6.64 -10.92 -4.35
C TYR A 346 -6.95 -9.45 -3.97
N HIS A 347 -7.87 -9.22 -3.02
CA HIS A 347 -8.23 -7.93 -2.47
C HIS A 347 -8.26 -7.95 -0.93
N GLY A 348 -7.57 -8.93 -0.34
CA GLY A 348 -7.59 -9.23 1.10
C GLY A 348 -6.48 -8.60 1.92
N SER A 349 -5.40 -8.13 1.29
CA SER A 349 -4.23 -7.55 1.96
C SER A 349 -3.74 -6.24 1.34
N THR A 350 -2.91 -5.49 2.07
CA THR A 350 -2.29 -4.29 1.52
C THR A 350 -1.34 -4.60 0.37
N THR A 351 -0.69 -5.77 0.37
CA THR A 351 0.16 -6.23 -0.74
C THR A 351 -0.63 -6.31 -2.04
N ASP A 352 -1.87 -6.80 -2.00
CA ASP A 352 -2.69 -6.91 -3.20
C ASP A 352 -3.16 -5.54 -3.68
N ARG A 353 -3.51 -4.64 -2.75
CA ARG A 353 -3.84 -3.24 -3.06
C ARG A 353 -2.66 -2.48 -3.66
N LEU A 354 -1.45 -2.75 -3.18
CA LEU A 354 -0.21 -2.22 -3.75
C LEU A 354 0.03 -2.75 -5.16
N GLU A 355 -0.21 -4.05 -5.40
CA GLU A 355 -0.08 -4.63 -6.74
C GLU A 355 -1.09 -4.04 -7.73
N GLU A 356 -2.35 -3.82 -7.32
CA GLU A 356 -3.34 -3.06 -8.11
C GLU A 356 -2.83 -1.64 -8.44
N ALA A 357 -2.26 -0.95 -7.45
CA ALA A 357 -1.70 0.38 -7.64
C ALA A 357 -0.52 0.36 -8.64
N TYR A 358 0.38 -0.62 -8.52
CA TYR A 358 1.51 -0.76 -9.43
C TYR A 358 1.08 -1.00 -10.88
N ARG A 359 0.12 -1.92 -11.11
CA ARG A 359 -0.41 -2.23 -12.45
C ARG A 359 -1.08 -1.04 -13.10
N SER A 360 -1.77 -0.23 -12.29
CA SER A 360 -2.48 0.95 -12.75
C SER A 360 -1.56 2.16 -12.96
N GLY A 361 -0.25 2.03 -12.70
CA GLY A 361 0.71 3.11 -12.83
C GLY A 361 0.56 4.20 -11.77
N HIS A 362 -0.12 3.92 -10.66
CA HIS A 362 -0.33 4.87 -9.58
C HIS A 362 0.99 5.23 -8.87
N SER A 363 1.08 6.47 -8.45
CA SER A 363 2.16 7.00 -7.62
C SER A 363 1.89 6.72 -6.13
N ILE A 364 2.91 6.21 -5.42
CA ILE A 364 2.76 5.74 -4.04
C ILE A 364 3.75 6.47 -3.12
N LEU A 365 3.27 7.02 -2.00
CA LEU A 365 4.10 7.62 -0.95
C LEU A 365 4.02 6.79 0.34
N LEU A 366 5.13 6.18 0.74
CA LEU A 366 5.27 5.50 2.02
C LEU A 366 5.83 6.45 3.08
N GLU A 367 5.07 6.64 4.14
CA GLU A 367 5.43 7.48 5.28
C GLU A 367 5.99 6.65 6.45
N GLY A 368 7.30 6.76 6.67
CA GLY A 368 7.97 6.18 7.84
C GLY A 368 7.74 6.95 9.14
N THR A 369 7.85 6.25 10.26
CA THR A 369 7.74 6.83 11.61
C THR A 369 9.11 7.09 12.23
N GLN A 370 9.19 8.06 13.15
CA GLN A 370 10.42 8.42 13.86
C GLN A 370 11.62 8.71 12.90
N GLY A 371 12.87 8.54 13.35
CA GLY A 371 14.06 8.79 12.54
C GLY A 371 15.07 7.65 12.67
N SER A 372 16.00 7.58 11.72
CA SER A 372 17.03 6.54 11.58
C SER A 372 17.82 6.29 12.87
N GLY A 373 18.12 7.36 13.62
CA GLY A 373 18.82 7.29 14.91
C GLY A 373 18.01 6.64 16.04
N LEU A 374 16.73 6.35 15.84
CA LEU A 374 15.87 5.62 16.78
C LEU A 374 15.61 4.16 16.36
N SER A 375 16.28 3.66 15.33
CA SER A 375 16.19 2.25 14.94
C SER A 375 16.61 1.32 16.08
N ILE A 376 15.84 0.25 16.31
CA ILE A 376 16.17 -0.77 17.31
C ILE A 376 17.51 -1.47 17.03
N PHE A 377 17.92 -1.57 15.77
CA PHE A 377 19.14 -2.27 15.36
C PHE A 377 20.32 -1.32 15.17
N HIS A 378 20.06 -0.12 14.65
CA HIS A 378 21.12 0.78 14.16
C HIS A 378 21.25 2.07 15.00
N GLY A 379 20.31 2.33 15.90
CA GLY A 379 20.38 3.44 16.86
C GLY A 379 21.19 3.07 18.11
N PRO A 380 21.45 4.05 19.01
CA PRO A 380 22.17 3.83 20.25
C PRO A 380 21.27 3.15 21.30
N TYR A 381 21.12 1.84 21.15
CA TYR A 381 20.39 0.99 22.11
C TYR A 381 20.95 1.17 23.55
N PRO A 382 20.10 1.25 24.60
CA PRO A 382 18.65 0.98 24.63
C PRO A 382 17.75 2.19 24.30
N HIS A 383 18.31 3.36 23.97
CA HIS A 383 17.54 4.60 23.81
C HIS A 383 16.99 4.77 22.40
N VAL A 384 16.17 3.80 21.98
CA VAL A 384 15.66 3.64 20.62
C VAL A 384 14.19 3.21 20.68
N THR A 385 13.51 3.18 19.53
CA THR A 385 12.16 2.60 19.46
C THR A 385 12.21 1.08 19.38
N SER A 386 11.05 0.43 19.38
CA SER A 386 10.93 -1.03 19.33
C SER A 386 11.03 -1.61 17.92
N ARG A 387 11.42 -0.80 16.93
CA ARG A 387 11.35 -1.14 15.49
C ARG A 387 12.52 -0.58 14.70
N ASP A 388 12.72 -1.08 13.49
CA ASP A 388 13.62 -0.44 12.54
C ASP A 388 12.91 0.70 11.80
N THR A 389 13.47 1.90 11.88
CA THR A 389 12.91 3.13 11.33
C THR A 389 13.54 3.55 9.99
N ASN A 390 14.42 2.70 9.46
CA ASN A 390 15.10 2.91 8.20
C ASN A 390 14.23 2.42 7.03
N VAL A 391 14.62 2.77 5.80
CA VAL A 391 13.88 2.42 4.58
C VAL A 391 13.58 0.93 4.50
N ALA A 392 14.57 0.08 4.80
CA ALA A 392 14.40 -1.38 4.79
C ALA A 392 13.34 -1.87 5.77
N GLY A 393 13.32 -1.34 7.00
CA GLY A 393 12.28 -1.61 7.98
C GLY A 393 10.90 -1.13 7.49
N CYS A 394 10.81 0.11 6.98
CA CYS A 394 9.54 0.67 6.53
C CYS A 394 8.92 -0.13 5.37
N ILE A 395 9.70 -0.50 4.35
CA ILE A 395 9.17 -1.27 3.21
C ILE A 395 8.83 -2.71 3.60
N ALA A 396 9.58 -3.31 4.52
CA ALA A 396 9.27 -4.64 5.05
C ALA A 396 7.93 -4.64 5.82
N GLU A 397 7.68 -3.60 6.62
CA GLU A 397 6.41 -3.42 7.33
C GLU A 397 5.22 -3.13 6.42
N ALA A 398 5.48 -2.57 5.24
CA ALA A 398 4.47 -2.25 4.22
C ALA A 398 4.22 -3.39 3.22
N GLY A 399 5.09 -4.41 3.14
CA GLY A 399 5.02 -5.44 2.10
C GLY A 399 5.52 -4.96 0.73
N ILE A 400 6.43 -3.98 0.69
CA ILE A 400 6.95 -3.38 -0.54
C ILE A 400 8.33 -3.96 -0.87
N SER A 401 8.50 -4.47 -2.10
CA SER A 401 9.81 -4.91 -2.59
C SER A 401 10.78 -3.72 -2.74
N PRO A 402 12.07 -3.85 -2.37
CA PRO A 402 13.08 -2.82 -2.61
C PRO A 402 13.16 -2.37 -4.08
N SER A 403 12.88 -3.25 -5.04
CA SER A 403 12.92 -2.93 -6.47
C SER A 403 11.82 -1.95 -6.91
N ARG A 404 10.78 -1.74 -6.09
CA ARG A 404 9.67 -0.80 -6.35
C ARG A 404 9.99 0.64 -5.98
N ILE A 405 11.06 0.86 -5.22
CA ILE A 405 11.44 2.18 -4.73
C ILE A 405 11.94 3.03 -5.91
N ARG A 406 11.30 4.18 -6.11
CA ARG A 406 11.66 5.22 -7.07
C ARG A 406 12.54 6.28 -6.40
N LYS A 407 12.14 6.81 -5.25
CA LYS A 407 12.93 7.77 -4.45
C LYS A 407 12.91 7.46 -2.96
N ILE A 408 13.95 7.95 -2.29
CA ILE A 408 14.07 7.94 -0.84
C ILE A 408 14.29 9.39 -0.40
N LEU A 409 13.29 9.95 0.27
CA LEU A 409 13.28 11.29 0.82
C LEU A 409 13.66 11.22 2.30
N MET A 410 14.82 11.73 2.67
CA MET A 410 15.26 11.75 4.06
C MET A 410 15.14 13.15 4.66
N VAL A 411 14.28 13.28 5.66
CA VAL A 411 14.00 14.54 6.34
C VAL A 411 15.00 14.75 7.48
N VAL A 412 15.63 15.92 7.51
CA VAL A 412 16.58 16.34 8.55
C VAL A 412 16.30 17.76 8.99
N ARG A 413 16.69 18.09 10.23
CA ARG A 413 16.67 19.44 10.78
C ARG A 413 18.08 19.89 11.19
N PRO A 414 18.39 21.18 11.15
CA PRO A 414 19.73 21.70 11.46
C PRO A 414 20.12 21.49 12.92
N MET A 415 19.13 21.44 13.83
CA MET A 415 19.37 21.19 15.25
C MET A 415 18.67 19.89 15.65
N PRO A 416 19.37 18.73 15.71
CA PRO A 416 18.76 17.49 16.15
C PRO A 416 18.19 17.61 17.55
N ILE A 417 17.09 16.90 17.79
CA ILE A 417 16.38 16.92 19.07
C ILE A 417 16.14 15.51 19.57
N ARG A 418 16.07 15.35 20.87
CA ARG A 418 15.58 14.14 21.55
C ARG A 418 14.50 14.53 22.55
N VAL A 419 13.68 13.57 22.96
CA VAL A 419 12.70 13.76 24.04
C VAL A 419 13.46 14.17 25.32
N GLY A 420 12.84 14.97 26.19
CA GLY A 420 13.39 15.29 27.51
C GLY A 420 13.74 14.03 28.30
N ASP A 421 14.78 14.14 29.13
CA ASP A 421 15.12 13.06 30.05
C ASP A 421 13.98 12.87 31.05
N PRO A 422 13.61 11.62 31.36
CA PRO A 422 12.39 11.32 32.11
C PRO A 422 12.39 11.94 33.52
N ASP A 423 13.56 12.10 34.11
CA ASP A 423 13.75 12.64 35.46
C ASP A 423 14.53 13.97 35.48
N GLY A 424 14.58 14.71 34.36
CA GLY A 424 15.14 16.07 34.29
C GLY A 424 16.62 16.22 34.65
N ASP A 425 17.44 15.16 34.45
CA ASP A 425 18.89 14.99 34.69
C ASP A 425 19.32 14.10 35.88
N GLN A 426 18.38 13.44 36.58
CA GLN A 426 18.69 12.56 37.74
C GLN A 426 19.24 11.16 37.36
N GLY A 427 19.84 11.00 36.17
CA GLY A 427 20.60 9.79 35.77
C GLY A 427 19.96 8.93 34.66
N HIS A 428 18.64 8.98 34.48
CA HIS A 428 17.98 8.34 33.34
C HIS A 428 17.94 9.26 32.13
N THR A 429 18.11 8.69 30.93
CA THR A 429 18.17 9.49 29.69
C THR A 429 17.34 8.92 28.56
N SER A 430 16.86 9.79 27.67
CA SER A 430 16.29 9.40 26.38
C SER A 430 17.37 9.18 25.30
N GLY A 431 18.65 9.17 25.68
CA GLY A 431 19.83 8.92 24.85
C GLY A 431 20.78 10.12 24.80
N LYS A 432 21.94 9.99 24.16
CA LYS A 432 22.90 11.12 24.07
C LYS A 432 22.71 11.93 22.79
N LEU A 433 22.99 13.22 22.89
CA LEU A 433 23.33 14.10 21.77
C LEU A 433 24.84 14.33 21.83
N LYS A 434 25.54 14.30 20.70
CA LYS A 434 27.00 14.45 20.64
C LYS A 434 27.45 15.85 21.04
N HIS A 435 26.66 16.85 20.64
CA HIS A 435 26.94 18.26 20.88
C HIS A 435 25.68 18.95 21.46
N PRO A 436 25.31 18.67 22.72
CA PRO A 436 24.12 19.26 23.33
C PRO A 436 24.24 20.79 23.47
N THR A 437 23.10 21.48 23.39
CA THR A 437 22.99 22.95 23.52
C THR A 437 21.60 23.29 24.08
N THR A 438 21.24 24.57 24.12
CA THR A 438 19.92 25.04 24.58
C THR A 438 19.17 25.77 23.49
N PHE A 439 17.83 25.81 23.58
CA PHE A 439 17.05 26.66 22.68
C PHE A 439 17.38 28.14 22.82
N ASN A 440 17.84 28.60 23.99
CA ASN A 440 18.29 29.98 24.17
C ASN A 440 19.55 30.29 23.36
N GLU A 441 20.49 29.35 23.29
CA GLU A 441 21.69 29.47 22.45
C GLU A 441 21.36 29.42 20.97
N ILE A 442 20.46 28.52 20.55
CA ILE A 442 19.97 28.46 19.16
C ILE A 442 19.25 29.75 18.79
N ALA A 443 18.41 30.29 19.67
CA ALA A 443 17.70 31.54 19.45
C ALA A 443 18.69 32.70 19.24
N ARG A 444 19.73 32.79 20.08
CA ARG A 444 20.81 33.78 19.92
C ARG A 444 21.59 33.59 18.62
N PHE A 445 21.93 32.35 18.26
CA PHE A 445 22.66 32.01 17.04
C PHE A 445 21.87 32.37 15.77
N ALA A 446 20.59 32.04 15.75
CA ALA A 446 19.71 32.25 14.59
C ALA A 446 19.11 33.65 14.51
N GLY A 447 19.24 34.48 15.56
CA GLY A 447 18.53 35.75 15.65
C GLY A 447 17.01 35.58 15.78
N LEU A 448 16.57 34.62 16.61
CA LEU A 448 15.17 34.32 16.94
C LEU A 448 14.85 34.69 18.40
N GLU A 449 13.56 34.79 18.71
CA GLU A 449 13.08 35.02 20.08
C GLU A 449 13.04 33.71 20.89
N ALA A 450 13.83 33.65 21.96
CA ALA A 450 13.94 32.46 22.79
C ALA A 450 12.60 31.97 23.40
N PRO A 451 11.70 32.85 23.91
CA PRO A 451 10.42 32.39 24.45
C PRO A 451 9.55 31.66 23.43
N ALA A 452 9.49 32.18 22.20
CA ALA A 452 8.72 31.58 21.11
C ALA A 452 9.28 30.22 20.68
N LEU A 453 10.62 30.10 20.66
CA LEU A 453 11.30 28.85 20.31
C LEU A 453 11.07 27.75 21.36
N ASN A 454 11.20 28.09 22.64
CA ASN A 454 10.98 27.17 23.75
C ASN A 454 9.52 26.69 23.84
N ALA A 455 8.55 27.58 23.58
CA ALA A 455 7.13 27.23 23.59
C ALA A 455 6.79 26.20 22.51
N ALA A 456 7.44 26.27 21.35
CA ALA A 456 7.11 25.46 20.19
C ALA A 456 7.76 24.06 20.17
N GLU A 457 8.81 23.84 20.94
CA GLU A 457 9.60 22.60 20.91
C GLU A 457 9.19 21.63 22.02
N LYS A 458 7.92 21.23 21.99
CA LYS A 458 7.33 20.18 22.86
C LYS A 458 6.94 18.95 22.05
N THR A 459 6.96 17.76 22.66
CA THR A 459 6.51 16.53 21.96
C THR A 459 5.01 16.56 21.68
N SER A 460 4.59 16.07 20.52
CA SER A 460 3.18 16.07 20.08
C SER A 460 2.30 15.11 20.89
N THR A 461 2.85 13.97 21.31
CA THR A 461 2.09 12.92 22.01
C THR A 461 2.14 13.06 23.53
N THR A 462 3.30 13.41 24.10
CA THR A 462 3.53 13.42 25.56
C THR A 462 3.69 14.81 26.18
N ASN A 463 3.70 15.87 25.36
CA ASN A 463 3.90 17.27 25.76
C ASN A 463 5.16 17.52 26.65
N ARG A 464 6.20 16.69 26.49
CA ARG A 464 7.49 16.82 27.17
C ARG A 464 8.36 17.85 26.46
N ASN A 465 9.19 18.55 27.24
CA ASN A 465 10.25 19.40 26.70
C ASN A 465 11.23 18.56 25.87
N ARG A 466 11.83 19.16 24.84
CA ARG A 466 12.84 18.52 24.00
C ARG A 466 14.24 18.94 24.46
N ARG A 467 15.20 18.01 24.37
CA ARG A 467 16.63 18.33 24.41
C ARG A 467 17.09 18.59 22.98
N VAL A 468 18.06 19.48 22.81
CA VAL A 468 18.52 19.93 21.51
C VAL A 468 20.04 19.94 21.43
N GLY A 469 20.57 19.69 20.23
CA GLY A 469 22.00 19.70 19.94
C GLY A 469 22.32 20.39 18.63
N TRP A 470 23.60 20.68 18.42
CA TRP A 470 24.13 21.12 17.13
C TRP A 470 24.13 19.97 16.12
N PHE A 471 24.12 20.29 14.82
CA PHE A 471 24.06 19.29 13.76
C PHE A 471 25.20 18.26 13.86
N GLU A 472 24.85 16.98 13.74
CA GLU A 472 25.80 15.87 13.88
C GLU A 472 26.12 15.27 12.51
N TRP A 473 27.17 15.77 11.86
CA TRP A 473 27.59 15.33 10.52
C TRP A 473 27.89 13.82 10.41
N ASP A 474 28.53 13.24 11.44
CA ASP A 474 28.81 11.80 11.49
C ASP A 474 27.52 10.96 11.58
N GLN A 475 26.56 11.38 12.39
CA GLN A 475 25.25 10.72 12.51
C GLN A 475 24.48 10.84 11.19
N PHE A 476 24.49 12.01 10.56
CA PHE A 476 23.86 12.22 9.25
C PHE A 476 24.49 11.33 8.16
N ARG A 477 25.82 11.23 8.10
CA ARG A 477 26.51 10.38 7.12
C ARG A 477 26.21 8.89 7.34
N LYS A 478 26.11 8.44 8.59
CA LYS A 478 25.67 7.07 8.93
C LYS A 478 24.23 6.82 8.46
N ALA A 479 23.32 7.75 8.71
CA ALA A 479 21.95 7.65 8.21
C ALA A 479 21.88 7.61 6.67
N CYS A 480 22.72 8.40 5.98
CA CYS A 480 22.85 8.37 4.52
C CYS A 480 23.39 7.02 4.01
N ALA A 481 24.38 6.43 4.69
CA ALA A 481 24.95 5.15 4.30
C ALA A 481 23.92 4.01 4.45
N LEU A 482 23.08 4.08 5.47
CA LEU A 482 22.06 3.07 5.76
C LEU A 482 20.83 3.17 4.85
N ASN A 483 20.42 4.39 4.51
CA ASN A 483 19.17 4.63 3.78
C ASN A 483 19.36 5.00 2.32
N ALA A 484 20.58 5.33 1.88
CA ALA A 484 20.90 5.74 0.52
C ALA A 484 19.88 6.75 -0.08
N PRO A 485 19.67 7.91 0.58
CA PRO A 485 18.65 8.87 0.15
C PRO A 485 18.92 9.36 -1.27
N THR A 486 17.86 9.46 -2.08
CA THR A 486 17.94 10.11 -3.39
C THR A 486 17.76 11.62 -3.27
N ASP A 487 17.09 12.05 -2.20
CA ASP A 487 16.72 13.43 -1.94
C ASP A 487 16.80 13.72 -0.43
N ILE A 488 17.43 14.82 -0.06
CA ILE A 488 17.40 15.35 1.29
C ILE A 488 16.29 16.40 1.40
N VAL A 489 15.57 16.38 2.52
CA VAL A 489 14.59 17.41 2.87
C VAL A 489 15.06 18.12 4.14
N LEU A 490 15.44 19.39 4.00
CA LEU A 490 15.85 20.22 5.14
C LEU A 490 14.62 20.92 5.72
N THR A 491 14.39 20.80 7.02
CA THR A 491 13.33 21.53 7.72
C THR A 491 13.88 22.51 8.73
N PHE A 492 13.05 23.47 9.15
CA PHE A 492 13.43 24.50 10.14
C PHE A 492 14.66 25.32 9.72
N ALA A 493 14.74 25.73 8.44
CA ALA A 493 15.88 26.55 7.98
C ALA A 493 15.98 27.90 8.71
N ASP A 494 14.90 28.41 9.29
CA ASP A 494 14.88 29.56 10.20
C ASP A 494 15.76 29.38 11.45
N TYR A 495 16.08 28.14 11.84
CA TYR A 495 16.97 27.87 12.98
C TYR A 495 18.44 28.03 12.62
N LEU A 496 18.78 28.20 11.34
CA LEU A 496 20.11 28.60 10.90
C LEU A 496 20.26 30.12 10.91
N GLN A 497 19.25 30.82 10.38
CA GLN A 497 19.10 32.28 10.38
C GLN A 497 17.63 32.66 10.26
N SER A 498 17.16 33.60 11.09
CA SER A 498 15.76 34.00 11.17
C SER A 498 15.22 34.63 9.88
N THR A 499 16.10 35.24 9.08
CA THR A 499 15.78 35.80 7.75
C THR A 499 15.26 34.74 6.77
N ASN A 500 15.66 33.47 6.93
CA ASN A 500 15.20 32.37 6.08
C ASN A 500 13.69 32.17 6.13
N SER A 501 13.04 32.51 7.25
CA SER A 501 11.58 32.37 7.40
C SER A 501 10.78 33.05 6.27
N LYS A 502 11.34 34.10 5.66
CA LYS A 502 10.75 34.87 4.57
C LYS A 502 11.17 34.40 3.17
N ALA A 503 12.13 33.48 3.06
CA ALA A 503 12.58 32.98 1.77
C ALA A 503 11.47 32.16 1.07
N ARG A 504 11.37 32.32 -0.25
CA ARG A 504 10.46 31.57 -1.15
C ARG A 504 11.20 30.92 -2.32
N ARG A 505 12.47 31.31 -2.52
CA ARG A 505 13.40 30.79 -3.54
C ARG A 505 14.74 30.49 -2.86
N PHE A 506 15.51 29.57 -3.43
CA PHE A 506 16.79 29.14 -2.85
C PHE A 506 17.79 30.30 -2.69
N GLU A 507 17.86 31.20 -3.68
CA GLU A 507 18.79 32.34 -3.69
C GLU A 507 18.42 33.43 -2.66
N GLN A 508 17.24 33.32 -2.02
CA GLN A 508 16.81 34.22 -0.95
C GLN A 508 17.20 33.71 0.43
N LEU A 509 17.73 32.48 0.53
CA LEU A 509 18.26 31.97 1.79
C LEU A 509 19.51 32.74 2.18
N ASP A 510 19.77 32.80 3.48
CA ASP A 510 21.01 33.35 3.99
C ASP A 510 22.24 32.60 3.44
N SER A 511 23.33 33.33 3.22
CA SER A 511 24.54 32.77 2.63
C SER A 511 25.14 31.60 3.43
N GLU A 512 25.05 31.62 4.76
CA GLU A 512 25.52 30.51 5.60
C GLU A 512 24.55 29.31 5.53
N THR A 513 23.26 29.57 5.29
CA THR A 513 22.27 28.52 5.05
C THR A 513 22.49 27.84 3.71
N ILE A 514 22.84 28.59 2.67
CA ILE A 514 23.23 28.03 1.37
C ILE A 514 24.47 27.13 1.53
N LYS A 515 25.52 27.59 2.23
CA LYS A 515 26.70 26.77 2.53
C LYS A 515 26.36 25.50 3.30
N PHE A 516 25.46 25.58 4.28
CA PHE A 516 24.99 24.41 5.03
C PHE A 516 24.27 23.41 4.12
N VAL A 517 23.43 23.90 3.20
CA VAL A 517 22.76 23.06 2.19
C VAL A 517 23.78 22.39 1.27
N GLU A 518 24.76 23.13 0.75
CA GLU A 518 25.83 22.54 -0.07
C GLU A 518 26.60 21.44 0.68
N GLU A 519 26.86 21.64 1.98
CA GLU A 519 27.54 20.65 2.79
C GLU A 519 26.68 19.41 3.04
N LEU A 520 25.36 19.56 3.25
CA LEU A 520 24.43 18.42 3.26
C LEU A 520 24.48 17.65 1.95
N GLU A 521 24.53 18.34 0.81
CA GLU A 521 24.61 17.72 -0.52
C GLU A 521 25.93 16.96 -0.71
N ARG A 522 27.07 17.55 -0.31
CA ARG A 522 28.38 16.90 -0.32
C ARG A 522 28.43 15.69 0.60
N VAL A 523 27.94 15.81 1.84
CA VAL A 523 28.02 14.72 2.80
C VAL A 523 27.05 13.60 2.44
N SER A 524 25.85 13.88 1.93
CA SER A 524 24.88 12.85 1.54
C SER A 524 25.17 12.23 0.18
N GLN A 525 25.82 12.97 -0.73
CA GLN A 525 25.91 12.67 -2.16
C GLN A 525 24.53 12.70 -2.86
N ALA A 526 23.59 13.45 -2.30
CA ALA A 526 22.23 13.63 -2.78
C ALA A 526 21.82 15.11 -2.74
N PRO A 527 20.99 15.59 -3.67
CA PRO A 527 20.50 16.97 -3.64
C PRO A 527 19.59 17.23 -2.42
N VAL A 528 19.62 18.46 -1.91
CA VAL A 528 18.59 18.94 -0.97
C VAL A 528 17.43 19.45 -1.81
N SER A 529 16.46 18.57 -2.05
CA SER A 529 15.38 18.82 -2.99
C SER A 529 14.25 19.67 -2.43
N LEU A 530 14.03 19.64 -1.11
CA LEU A 530 13.01 20.44 -0.44
C LEU A 530 13.60 21.14 0.78
N ILE A 531 13.22 22.40 0.99
CA ILE A 531 13.66 23.19 2.15
C ILE A 531 12.43 23.84 2.79
N ASN A 532 12.06 23.40 4.00
CA ASN A 532 11.07 24.08 4.82
C ASN A 532 11.72 25.23 5.58
N THR A 533 11.26 26.44 5.32
CA THR A 533 11.83 27.70 5.82
C THR A 533 11.35 28.09 7.20
N ARG A 534 10.17 27.60 7.60
CA ARG A 534 9.57 27.77 8.93
C ARG A 534 8.44 26.76 9.10
N PHE A 535 8.12 26.42 10.34
CA PHE A 535 6.82 25.77 10.62
C PHE A 535 5.76 26.87 10.83
N PRO A 536 4.64 26.86 10.08
CA PRO A 536 3.51 27.75 10.38
C PRO A 536 2.93 27.34 11.74
N ARG A 537 3.09 28.20 12.75
CA ARG A 537 2.69 27.93 14.13
C ARG A 537 1.47 28.75 14.58
N ASP A 538 1.20 29.87 13.89
CA ASP A 538 0.05 30.73 14.17
C ASP A 538 -1.19 30.26 13.39
N PRO A 539 -2.38 30.21 14.04
CA PRO A 539 -3.65 29.92 13.37
C PRO A 539 -4.10 31.03 12.40
N ASP A 540 -3.44 32.20 12.41
CA ASP A 540 -3.65 33.28 11.45
C ASP A 540 -2.97 32.94 10.09
N THR A 541 -3.61 32.02 9.38
CA THR A 541 -3.10 31.27 8.21
C THR A 541 -3.12 32.07 6.90
N SER A 542 -2.68 33.33 6.91
CA SER A 542 -2.54 34.09 5.65
C SER A 542 -1.45 33.56 4.73
N ASP A 543 -0.43 32.86 5.27
CA ASP A 543 0.66 32.29 4.47
C ASP A 543 1.18 30.94 5.00
N LEU A 544 0.60 29.86 4.47
CA LEU A 544 1.06 28.48 4.66
C LEU A 544 2.30 28.13 3.80
N ARG A 545 2.69 29.00 2.85
CA ARG A 545 3.82 28.74 1.96
C ARG A 545 5.13 28.93 2.71
N SER A 546 5.66 27.78 3.12
CA SER A 546 6.90 27.68 3.90
C SER A 546 7.87 26.65 3.31
N LEU A 547 7.65 26.20 2.07
CA LEU A 547 8.50 25.24 1.39
C LEU A 547 9.11 25.84 0.13
N ILE A 548 10.42 25.66 -0.04
CA ILE A 548 11.15 25.87 -1.29
C ILE A 548 11.31 24.50 -1.94
N ASP A 549 10.75 24.33 -3.12
CA ASP A 549 10.83 23.09 -3.91
C ASP A 549 11.88 23.24 -5.03
N ARG A 550 13.03 22.58 -4.86
CA ARG A 550 14.16 22.61 -5.79
C ARG A 550 14.11 21.47 -6.82
N ARG A 551 13.12 20.57 -6.77
CA ARG A 551 13.03 19.39 -7.66
C ARG A 551 12.92 19.77 -9.14
N ASN A 552 12.24 20.88 -9.44
CA ASN A 552 12.10 21.40 -10.80
C ASN A 552 13.37 22.10 -11.32
N TRP A 553 14.32 22.43 -10.45
CA TRP A 553 15.54 23.16 -10.80
C TRP A 553 16.71 22.21 -11.09
N THR A 554 16.80 21.09 -10.38
CA THR A 554 17.78 20.02 -10.63
C THR A 554 17.42 19.15 -11.85
N ALA A 555 16.15 19.11 -12.26
CA ALA A 555 15.70 18.37 -13.45
C ALA A 555 16.32 18.87 -14.77
N ARG A 556 16.75 20.15 -14.84
CA ARG A 556 17.42 20.69 -16.03
C ARG A 556 18.87 20.20 -16.22
N SER A 557 19.53 19.69 -15.18
CA SER A 557 20.93 19.22 -15.29
C SER A 557 21.08 17.73 -15.66
N ARG A 558 19.97 16.95 -15.63
CA ARG A 558 19.99 15.50 -15.91
C ARG A 558 19.39 15.08 -17.25
N ARG A 559 19.06 16.03 -18.14
CA ARG A 559 18.88 15.72 -19.58
C ARG A 559 20.26 15.77 -20.25
N LYS A 560 20.98 14.64 -20.22
CA LYS A 560 22.04 14.33 -21.18
C LYS A 560 21.65 13.06 -21.92
#